data_AF-A0A9D7ZPG0-F1
#
_entry.id   AF-A0A9D7ZPG0-F1
#
_cell.length_a   1.000
_cell.length_b   1.000
_cell.length_c   1.000
_cell.angle_alpha   90.00
_cell.angle_beta   90.00
_cell.angle_gamma   90.00
#
_symmetry.space_group_name_H-M   'P 1'
#
loop_
_entity.id
_entity.type
_entity.pdbx_description
1 polymer ?
#
loop_
_entity_poly.entity_id
_entity_poly.type
_entity_poly.pdbx_seq_one_letter_code
_entity_poly.pdbx_strand_id
1 'polypeptide(L)'
;MARDYTKYTVKGLGEKLNKRKLVLKIVQDYVQKNNPSYDQLKKVFPDDLQGSKGMIRNVGSDKYDANRFFYNDQIKVNDQTCVVSNQWGTENTQRFIDYATNLGYSIEKVEIEKSNITKSSSQNLSVDIELRRDNQELICTVKNFNVNRENSEIKNMYDSLLDNFDSGDMTSLITNHLFEEFIREIYHEFLTNSHPSGDEYGYTIEDMKQDDFDWWEICPHLVVTRIGEIDLNPIVNFDEDDEDMLNKCCSMLDINEDDKDDCEDYISDYMVDARFSVDDDLFKEVIEEL
;
A
#
# COMPACT_ATOMS: atom_id res chain seq x y z
N MET A 1 14.19 -3.20 -9.21
CA MET A 1 13.78 -4.62 -9.14
C MET A 1 12.30 -4.62 -8.80
N ALA A 2 11.46 -5.24 -9.62
CA ALA A 2 10.02 -5.31 -9.37
C ALA A 2 9.71 -5.92 -7.98
N ARG A 3 8.74 -5.35 -7.26
CA ARG A 3 8.31 -5.87 -5.96
C ARG A 3 7.50 -7.16 -6.18
N ASP A 4 7.83 -8.22 -5.46
CA ASP A 4 7.15 -9.51 -5.56
C ASP A 4 6.02 -9.61 -4.52
N TYR A 5 4.79 -9.46 -5.02
CA TYR A 5 3.54 -9.47 -4.25
C TYR A 5 2.94 -10.86 -4.02
N THR A 6 3.68 -11.94 -4.29
CA THR A 6 3.17 -13.30 -4.13
C THR A 6 2.57 -13.54 -2.74
N LYS A 7 1.34 -14.07 -2.72
CA LYS A 7 0.63 -14.50 -1.51
C LYS A 7 0.54 -16.02 -1.43
N TYR A 8 0.32 -16.54 -0.23
CA TYR A 8 0.28 -17.98 0.07
C TYR A 8 -0.89 -18.32 0.97
N THR A 9 -1.47 -19.49 0.74
CA THR A 9 -2.43 -20.12 1.64
C THR A 9 -1.74 -21.29 2.33
N VAL A 10 -1.90 -21.37 3.65
CA VAL A 10 -1.49 -22.52 4.46
C VAL A 10 -2.74 -23.16 5.02
N LYS A 11 -3.02 -24.39 4.56
CA LYS A 11 -4.25 -25.10 4.90
C LYS A 11 -4.45 -25.19 6.42
N GLY A 12 -5.54 -24.59 6.90
CA GLY A 12 -5.90 -24.57 8.32
C GLY A 12 -5.15 -23.56 9.19
N LEU A 13 -4.29 -22.72 8.62
CA LEU A 13 -3.54 -21.67 9.34
C LEU A 13 -3.86 -20.25 8.86
N GLY A 14 -4.10 -20.07 7.55
CA GLY A 14 -4.45 -18.77 6.99
C GLY A 14 -4.35 -18.71 5.47
N GLU A 15 -5.03 -17.74 4.88
CA GLU A 15 -5.11 -17.50 3.43
C GLU A 15 -4.50 -16.14 3.06
N LYS A 16 -4.15 -15.95 1.79
CA LYS A 16 -3.63 -14.67 1.23
C LYS A 16 -2.46 -14.07 2.04
N LEU A 17 -1.62 -14.89 2.65
CA LEU A 17 -0.48 -14.46 3.48
C LEU A 17 0.65 -13.95 2.59
N ASN A 18 1.14 -12.73 2.83
CA ASN A 18 2.41 -12.28 2.26
C ASN A 18 3.59 -13.08 2.85
N LYS A 19 4.77 -13.00 2.23
CA LYS A 19 5.97 -13.79 2.61
C LYS A 19 6.30 -13.74 4.10
N ARG A 20 6.26 -12.54 4.69
CA ARG A 20 6.57 -12.33 6.11
C ARG A 20 5.51 -12.94 7.03
N LYS A 21 4.22 -12.78 6.71
CA LYS A 21 3.10 -13.35 7.48
C LYS A 21 3.04 -14.89 7.35
N LEU A 22 3.37 -15.44 6.18
CA LEU A 22 3.49 -16.89 5.94
C LEU A 22 4.45 -17.54 6.94
N VAL A 23 5.67 -17.01 7.03
CA VAL A 23 6.71 -17.51 7.92
C VAL A 23 6.28 -17.40 9.38
N LEU A 24 5.78 -16.23 9.79
CA LEU A 24 5.34 -15.97 11.16
C LEU A 24 4.26 -16.99 11.58
N LYS A 25 3.23 -17.20 10.76
CA LYS A 25 2.12 -18.12 11.07
C LYS A 25 2.59 -19.57 11.22
N ILE A 26 3.49 -20.04 10.36
CA ILE A 26 4.02 -21.40 10.44
C ILE A 26 4.84 -21.59 11.72
N VAL A 27 5.67 -20.62 12.10
CA VAL A 27 6.45 -20.71 13.34
C VAL A 27 5.54 -20.70 14.57
N GLN A 28 4.53 -19.82 14.59
CA GLN A 28 3.53 -19.75 15.68
C GLN A 28 2.79 -21.09 15.84
N ASP A 29 2.29 -21.66 14.74
CA ASP A 29 1.60 -22.93 14.76
C ASP A 29 2.51 -24.10 15.19
N TYR A 30 3.76 -24.13 14.73
CA TYR A 30 4.72 -25.15 15.15
C TYR A 30 4.96 -25.09 16.66
N VAL A 31 5.13 -23.88 17.21
CA VAL A 31 5.33 -23.69 18.65
C VAL A 31 4.08 -24.11 19.42
N GLN A 32 2.89 -23.74 18.96
CA GLN A 32 1.63 -24.11 19.59
C GLN A 32 1.42 -25.63 19.62
N LYS A 33 1.77 -26.34 18.54
CA LYS A 33 1.57 -27.80 18.43
C LYS A 33 2.61 -28.61 19.19
N ASN A 34 3.85 -28.14 19.27
CA ASN A 34 4.97 -28.94 19.74
C ASN A 34 5.57 -28.47 21.07
N ASN A 35 5.22 -27.26 21.52
CA ASN A 35 5.78 -26.60 22.70
C ASN A 35 7.31 -26.79 22.87
N PRO A 36 8.12 -26.42 21.85
CA PRO A 36 9.56 -26.66 21.87
C PRO A 36 10.26 -25.74 22.89
N SER A 37 11.51 -26.04 23.25
CA SER A 37 12.44 -25.04 23.81
C SER A 37 13.01 -24.14 22.71
N TYR A 38 13.63 -23.01 23.09
CA TYR A 38 14.29 -22.13 22.11
C TYR A 38 15.37 -22.86 21.29
N ASP A 39 16.21 -23.66 21.93
CA ASP A 39 17.25 -24.44 21.25
C ASP A 39 16.66 -25.47 20.28
N GLN A 40 15.52 -26.08 20.64
CA GLN A 40 14.81 -26.99 19.74
C GLN A 40 14.20 -26.22 18.56
N LEU A 41 13.61 -25.06 18.83
CA LEU A 41 13.03 -24.20 17.79
C LEU A 41 14.10 -23.72 16.80
N LYS A 42 15.30 -23.37 17.26
CA LYS A 42 16.45 -23.00 16.41
C LYS A 42 17.03 -24.15 15.60
N LYS A 43 16.89 -25.39 16.07
CA LYS A 43 17.26 -26.59 15.30
C LYS A 43 16.25 -26.89 14.20
N VAL A 44 14.97 -26.65 14.46
CA VAL A 44 13.90 -26.81 13.47
C VAL A 44 13.93 -25.67 12.46
N PHE A 45 14.11 -24.42 12.91
CA PHE A 45 14.17 -23.26 12.03
C PHE A 45 15.56 -22.62 12.10
N PRO A 46 16.57 -23.23 11.44
CA PRO A 46 17.92 -22.68 11.42
C PRO A 46 17.97 -21.36 10.64
N ASP A 47 18.92 -20.50 11.02
CA ASP A 47 19.06 -19.16 10.43
C ASP A 47 19.30 -19.19 8.91
N ASP A 48 19.91 -20.26 8.40
CA ASP A 48 20.19 -20.46 6.97
C ASP A 48 18.93 -20.54 6.10
N LEU A 49 17.74 -20.78 6.68
CA LEU A 49 16.46 -20.68 5.98
C LEU A 49 16.19 -19.24 5.52
N GLN A 50 16.48 -18.26 6.37
CA GLN A 50 16.39 -16.84 6.02
C GLN A 50 17.65 -16.37 5.30
N GLY A 51 18.82 -16.81 5.77
CA GLY A 51 20.14 -16.43 5.28
C GLY A 51 20.95 -15.63 6.30
N SER A 52 21.78 -14.69 5.82
CA SER A 52 22.79 -14.02 6.65
C SER A 52 22.24 -13.10 7.76
N LYS A 53 20.94 -12.79 7.75
CA LYS A 53 20.30 -11.96 8.79
C LYS A 53 19.66 -12.80 9.90
N GLY A 54 19.45 -14.09 9.65
CA GLY A 54 18.86 -15.04 10.56
C GLY A 54 17.34 -14.90 10.70
N MET A 55 16.73 -15.91 11.31
CA MET A 55 15.28 -16.11 11.27
C MET A 55 14.61 -15.86 12.61
N ILE A 56 15.14 -16.43 13.70
CA ILE A 56 14.56 -16.35 15.04
C ILE A 56 15.60 -15.81 16.02
N ARG A 57 15.19 -14.88 16.87
CA ARG A 57 16.03 -14.27 17.91
C ARG A 57 15.32 -14.29 19.25
N ASN A 58 16.05 -14.60 20.30
CA ASN A 58 15.58 -14.46 21.67
C ASN A 58 15.65 -12.99 22.09
N VAL A 59 14.56 -12.44 22.61
CA VAL A 59 14.45 -11.03 22.99
C VAL A 59 15.41 -10.66 24.14
N GLY A 60 15.64 -11.58 25.08
CA GLY A 60 16.43 -11.33 26.28
C GLY A 60 17.93 -11.63 26.16
N SER A 61 18.34 -12.45 25.18
CA SER A 61 19.73 -12.92 25.09
C SER A 61 20.43 -12.62 23.77
N ASP A 62 19.71 -12.47 22.67
CA ASP A 62 20.33 -12.35 21.35
C ASP A 62 20.46 -10.88 20.94
N LYS A 63 21.54 -10.57 20.22
CA LYS A 63 21.68 -9.26 19.57
C LYS A 63 20.99 -9.29 18.20
N TYR A 64 20.06 -8.36 17.98
CA TYR A 64 19.36 -8.21 16.71
C TYR A 64 18.91 -6.75 16.49
N ASP A 65 18.51 -6.46 15.26
CA ASP A 65 17.92 -5.18 14.85
C ASP A 65 16.40 -5.33 14.87
N ALA A 66 15.71 -4.68 15.81
CA ALA A 66 14.28 -4.86 16.04
C ALA A 66 13.42 -4.58 14.79
N ASN A 67 13.85 -3.66 13.93
CA ASN A 67 13.12 -3.30 12.70
C ASN A 67 13.06 -4.44 11.67
N ARG A 68 13.93 -5.44 11.79
CA ARG A 68 14.00 -6.61 10.89
C ARG A 68 13.21 -7.81 11.40
N PHE A 69 12.50 -7.66 12.50
CA PHE A 69 11.75 -8.72 13.17
C PHE A 69 10.34 -8.24 13.55
N PHE A 70 9.40 -9.17 13.67
CA PHE A 70 8.08 -8.89 14.21
C PHE A 70 8.16 -8.69 15.73
N TYR A 71 8.51 -7.48 16.16
CA TYR A 71 8.66 -7.16 17.58
C TYR A 71 7.33 -7.18 18.35
N ASN A 72 6.22 -6.84 17.68
CA ASN A 72 4.88 -6.83 18.29
C ASN A 72 4.22 -8.21 18.30
N ASP A 73 4.62 -9.12 17.41
CA ASP A 73 4.12 -10.51 17.34
C ASP A 73 5.08 -11.51 18.00
N GLN A 74 5.45 -11.24 19.26
CA GLN A 74 6.41 -12.09 19.98
C GLN A 74 5.84 -13.49 20.24
N ILE A 75 6.70 -14.50 20.15
CA ILE A 75 6.36 -15.90 20.38
C ILE A 75 6.94 -16.34 21.72
N LYS A 76 6.07 -16.79 22.62
CA LYS A 76 6.49 -17.40 23.88
C LYS A 76 6.84 -18.87 23.65
N VAL A 77 8.03 -19.25 24.11
CA VAL A 77 8.62 -20.58 23.95
C VAL A 77 9.14 -21.00 25.33
N ASN A 78 8.32 -21.74 26.07
CA ASN A 78 8.49 -21.94 27.52
C ASN A 78 8.66 -20.58 28.26
N ASP A 79 9.72 -20.43 29.06
CA ASP A 79 10.01 -19.21 29.83
C ASP A 79 10.76 -18.13 29.02
N GLN A 80 10.91 -18.32 27.70
CA GLN A 80 11.64 -17.42 26.83
C GLN A 80 10.72 -16.78 25.80
N THR A 81 11.07 -15.57 25.39
CA THR A 81 10.34 -14.82 24.37
C THR A 81 11.22 -14.62 23.16
N CYS A 82 10.66 -14.89 21.98
CA CYS A 82 11.38 -14.87 20.71
C CYS A 82 10.65 -14.02 19.68
N VAL A 83 11.39 -13.51 18.70
CA VAL A 83 10.86 -12.77 17.54
C VAL A 83 11.30 -13.44 16.25
N VAL A 84 10.48 -13.29 15.21
CA VAL A 84 10.70 -13.87 13.87
C VAL A 84 11.02 -12.78 12.86
N SER A 85 11.93 -13.02 11.93
CA SER A 85 12.33 -12.02 10.93
C SER A 85 11.16 -11.67 9.99
N ASN A 86 11.02 -10.37 9.71
CA ASN A 86 10.05 -9.85 8.74
C ASN A 86 10.64 -9.66 7.33
N GLN A 87 11.94 -9.94 7.13
CA GLN A 87 12.67 -9.69 5.88
C GLN A 87 12.79 -10.96 5.03
N TRP A 88 11.99 -11.05 3.97
CA TRP A 88 11.94 -12.22 3.10
C TRP A 88 11.91 -11.81 1.63
N GLY A 89 12.94 -12.22 0.89
CA GLY A 89 13.04 -12.12 -0.56
C GLY A 89 12.47 -13.36 -1.25
N THR A 90 12.45 -13.37 -2.58
CA THR A 90 11.88 -14.49 -3.35
C THR A 90 12.62 -15.81 -3.11
N GLU A 91 13.96 -15.79 -3.15
CA GLU A 91 14.77 -17.00 -3.01
C GLU A 91 14.69 -17.63 -1.62
N ASN A 92 14.80 -16.83 -0.55
CA ASN A 92 14.75 -17.37 0.81
C ASN A 92 13.32 -17.76 1.24
N THR A 93 12.29 -17.11 0.67
CA THR A 93 10.90 -17.57 0.86
C THR A 93 10.69 -18.94 0.24
N GLN A 94 11.15 -19.18 -0.99
CA GLN A 94 11.00 -20.48 -1.63
C GLN A 94 11.69 -21.59 -0.82
N ARG A 95 12.93 -21.32 -0.37
CA ARG A 95 13.67 -22.23 0.52
C ARG A 95 12.89 -22.57 1.79
N PHE A 96 12.26 -21.57 2.40
CA PHE A 96 11.44 -21.77 3.58
C PHE A 96 10.18 -22.60 3.28
N ILE A 97 9.51 -22.37 2.16
CA ILE A 97 8.32 -23.13 1.74
C ILE A 97 8.67 -24.60 1.52
N ASP A 98 9.76 -24.87 0.81
CA ASP A 98 10.23 -26.24 0.57
C ASP A 98 10.50 -26.95 1.91
N TYR A 99 11.14 -26.23 2.85
CA TYR A 99 11.40 -26.74 4.20
C TYR A 99 10.12 -26.99 4.99
N ALA A 100 9.20 -26.04 5.04
CA ALA A 100 7.94 -26.16 5.78
C ALA A 100 7.01 -27.24 5.21
N THR A 101 7.04 -27.45 3.88
CA THR A 101 6.32 -28.56 3.24
C THR A 101 6.86 -29.91 3.74
N ASN A 102 8.17 -30.05 3.90
CA ASN A 102 8.78 -31.24 4.52
C ASN A 102 8.43 -31.41 6.01
N LEU A 103 8.07 -30.33 6.71
CA LEU A 103 7.52 -30.38 8.07
C LEU A 103 6.03 -30.77 8.12
N GLY A 104 5.37 -30.92 6.97
CA GLY A 104 3.98 -31.35 6.86
C GLY A 104 2.97 -30.21 6.67
N TYR A 105 3.42 -28.98 6.42
CA TYR A 105 2.52 -27.89 6.04
C TYR A 105 2.08 -28.01 4.59
N SER A 106 0.78 -27.91 4.34
CA SER A 106 0.22 -27.79 2.99
C SER A 106 0.22 -26.32 2.62
N ILE A 107 1.22 -25.89 1.86
CA ILE A 107 1.39 -24.50 1.42
C ILE A 107 1.08 -24.45 -0.06
N GLU A 108 0.08 -23.65 -0.41
CA GLU A 108 -0.28 -23.37 -1.78
C GLU A 108 0.10 -21.92 -2.04
N LYS A 109 0.87 -21.70 -3.10
CA LYS A 109 0.95 -20.36 -3.67
C LYS A 109 -0.47 -20.01 -4.07
N VAL A 110 -0.95 -18.84 -3.63
CA VAL A 110 -2.19 -18.32 -4.16
C VAL A 110 -1.89 -18.05 -5.62
N GLU A 111 -2.25 -19.01 -6.47
CA GLU A 111 -2.46 -18.70 -7.87
C GLU A 111 -3.45 -17.55 -7.83
N ILE A 112 -3.09 -16.45 -8.47
CA ILE A 112 -4.10 -15.46 -8.84
C ILE A 112 -4.96 -16.22 -9.85
N GLU A 113 -5.87 -17.07 -9.35
CA GLU A 113 -7.00 -17.50 -10.11
C GLU A 113 -7.65 -16.18 -10.51
N LYS A 114 -7.63 -15.92 -11.82
CA LYS A 114 -8.54 -14.98 -12.45
C LYS A 114 -9.93 -15.46 -12.06
N SER A 115 -10.40 -15.04 -10.90
CA SER A 115 -11.60 -15.57 -10.29
C SER A 115 -12.73 -15.28 -11.27
N ASN A 116 -13.46 -16.33 -11.63
CA ASN A 116 -14.66 -16.25 -12.47
C ASN A 116 -15.79 -15.57 -11.69
N ILE A 117 -15.59 -14.31 -11.32
CA ILE A 117 -16.67 -13.35 -11.24
C ILE A 117 -16.97 -13.03 -12.70
N THR A 118 -18.21 -13.14 -13.13
CA THR A 118 -18.69 -12.44 -14.31
C THR A 118 -18.49 -10.92 -14.09
N LYS A 119 -17.27 -10.44 -14.32
CA LYS A 119 -16.92 -9.03 -14.48
C LYS A 119 -16.25 -8.95 -15.84
N SER A 120 -16.96 -8.28 -16.75
CA SER A 120 -16.59 -7.90 -18.10
C SER A 120 -15.11 -8.10 -18.44
N SER A 121 -14.83 -8.95 -19.44
CA SER A 121 -13.71 -8.68 -20.33
C SER A 121 -13.72 -7.18 -20.68
N SER A 122 -12.60 -6.48 -20.52
CA SER A 122 -12.41 -5.04 -20.83
C SER A 122 -13.10 -4.01 -19.93
N GLN A 123 -12.89 -4.01 -18.61
CA GLN A 123 -12.96 -2.74 -17.90
C GLN A 123 -11.60 -2.06 -17.97
N ASN A 124 -11.54 -1.00 -18.77
CA ASN A 124 -10.45 -0.05 -18.73
C ASN A 124 -10.37 0.51 -17.30
N LEU A 125 -9.27 0.26 -16.59
CA LEU A 125 -9.00 0.94 -15.33
C LEU A 125 -8.84 2.44 -15.58
N SER A 126 -9.53 3.23 -14.76
CA SER A 126 -9.46 4.69 -14.83
C SER A 126 -9.29 5.29 -13.44
N VAL A 127 -8.76 6.50 -13.41
CA VAL A 127 -8.49 7.25 -12.17
C VAL A 127 -9.17 8.61 -12.24
N ASP A 128 -9.68 9.08 -11.10
CA ASP A 128 -10.08 10.47 -10.93
C ASP A 128 -9.03 11.20 -10.10
N ILE A 129 -8.60 12.36 -10.58
CA ILE A 129 -7.50 13.14 -10.01
C ILE A 129 -7.98 14.57 -9.84
N GLU A 130 -7.69 15.14 -8.69
CA GLU A 130 -7.98 16.52 -8.34
C GLU A 130 -6.68 17.28 -8.19
N LEU A 131 -6.72 18.52 -8.66
CA LEU A 131 -5.67 19.49 -8.42
C LEU A 131 -6.15 20.38 -7.28
N ARG A 132 -5.43 20.37 -6.17
CA ARG A 132 -5.80 21.06 -4.94
C ARG A 132 -4.65 21.95 -4.46
N ARG A 133 -4.97 22.98 -3.70
CA ARG A 133 -3.97 23.76 -2.95
C ARG A 133 -3.49 22.97 -1.74
N ASP A 134 -2.43 23.45 -1.10
CA ASP A 134 -1.91 22.85 0.14
C ASP A 134 -2.96 22.79 1.26
N ASN A 135 -3.83 23.81 1.32
CA ASN A 135 -4.97 23.87 2.25
C ASN A 135 -6.20 23.05 1.81
N GLN A 136 -6.05 22.14 0.85
CA GLN A 136 -7.10 21.26 0.28
C GLN A 136 -8.18 21.94 -0.56
N GLU A 137 -8.13 23.25 -0.79
CA GLU A 137 -9.05 23.92 -1.72
C GLU A 137 -8.91 23.34 -3.14
N LEU A 138 -10.04 22.96 -3.74
CA LEU A 138 -10.07 22.41 -5.09
C LEU A 138 -9.84 23.50 -6.14
N ILE A 139 -8.94 23.24 -7.09
CA ILE A 139 -8.69 24.08 -8.26
C ILE A 139 -9.49 23.52 -9.45
N CYS A 140 -9.23 22.27 -9.81
CA CYS A 140 -9.92 21.58 -10.89
C CYS A 140 -9.80 20.05 -10.78
N THR A 141 -10.52 19.34 -11.64
CA THR A 141 -10.62 17.88 -11.61
C THR A 141 -10.51 17.27 -13.00
N VAL A 142 -9.77 16.16 -13.10
CA VAL A 142 -9.78 15.24 -14.22
C VAL A 142 -10.52 13.98 -13.79
N LYS A 143 -11.50 13.54 -14.61
CA LYS A 143 -12.28 12.33 -14.36
C LYS A 143 -12.01 11.28 -15.42
N ASN A 144 -12.01 10.02 -15.02
CA ASN A 144 -11.84 8.86 -15.90
C ASN A 144 -10.52 8.86 -16.71
N PHE A 145 -9.43 9.35 -16.11
CA PHE A 145 -8.10 9.28 -16.71
C PHE A 145 -7.70 7.81 -16.95
N ASN A 146 -7.40 7.45 -18.19
CA ASN A 146 -7.17 6.06 -18.58
C ASN A 146 -5.71 5.63 -18.32
N VAL A 147 -5.53 4.68 -17.41
CA VAL A 147 -4.21 4.20 -16.96
C VAL A 147 -3.85 2.82 -17.49
N ASN A 148 -4.61 2.30 -18.45
CA ASN A 148 -4.29 1.00 -19.04
C ASN A 148 -3.11 1.18 -19.99
N ARG A 149 -1.93 0.73 -19.58
CA ARG A 149 -0.74 0.60 -20.41
C ARG A 149 -0.34 -0.87 -20.50
N GLU A 150 0.05 -1.29 -21.70
CA GLU A 150 0.60 -2.63 -21.88
C GLU A 150 1.84 -2.78 -20.99
N ASN A 151 1.83 -3.76 -20.10
CA ASN A 151 2.89 -4.06 -19.11
C ASN A 151 3.00 -3.12 -17.88
N SER A 152 2.07 -2.19 -17.65
CA SER A 152 2.06 -1.42 -16.40
C SER A 152 1.63 -2.28 -15.20
N GLU A 153 2.29 -2.09 -14.05
CA GLU A 153 1.98 -2.81 -12.80
C GLU A 153 0.71 -2.28 -12.11
N ILE A 154 0.16 -1.14 -12.55
CA ILE A 154 -1.00 -0.46 -11.94
C ILE A 154 -2.19 -1.40 -11.79
N LYS A 155 -2.56 -2.14 -12.84
CA LYS A 155 -3.75 -3.01 -12.77
C LYS A 155 -3.59 -4.14 -11.76
N ASN A 156 -2.39 -4.71 -11.67
CA ASN A 156 -2.09 -5.81 -10.75
C ASN A 156 -2.11 -5.33 -9.29
N MET A 157 -1.56 -4.15 -9.03
CA MET A 157 -1.59 -3.53 -7.70
C MET A 157 -3.01 -3.12 -7.31
N TYR A 158 -3.76 -2.51 -8.23
CA TYR A 158 -5.18 -2.19 -8.03
C TYR A 158 -6.00 -3.44 -7.68
N ASP A 159 -5.82 -4.55 -8.41
CA ASP A 159 -6.52 -5.80 -8.12
C ASP A 159 -6.12 -6.37 -6.75
N SER A 160 -4.86 -6.22 -6.36
CA SER A 160 -4.38 -6.61 -5.02
C SER A 160 -5.01 -5.78 -3.90
N LEU A 161 -5.19 -4.48 -4.13
CA LEU A 161 -5.82 -3.55 -3.19
C LEU A 161 -7.32 -3.79 -3.04
N LEU A 162 -8.02 -4.19 -4.11
CA LEU A 162 -9.41 -4.63 -4.01
C LEU A 162 -9.57 -5.87 -3.12
N ASP A 163 -8.58 -6.77 -3.17
CA ASP A 163 -8.59 -8.02 -2.41
C ASP A 163 -8.25 -7.83 -0.93
N ASN A 164 -7.33 -6.92 -0.64
CA ASN A 164 -6.88 -6.56 0.70
C ASN A 164 -6.22 -5.18 0.66
N PHE A 165 -6.98 -4.14 1.01
CA PHE A 165 -6.46 -2.77 1.04
C PHE A 165 -5.28 -2.66 2.02
N ASP A 166 -4.25 -1.94 1.62
CA ASP A 166 -3.09 -1.61 2.43
C ASP A 166 -2.67 -0.19 2.01
N SER A 167 -2.61 0.72 2.98
CA SER A 167 -2.35 2.14 2.71
C SER A 167 -0.97 2.36 2.09
N GLY A 168 0.04 1.57 2.48
CA GLY A 168 1.38 1.64 1.89
C GLY A 168 1.41 1.15 0.44
N ASP A 169 0.69 0.07 0.12
CA ASP A 169 0.53 -0.39 -1.27
C ASP A 169 -0.26 0.63 -2.11
N MET A 170 -1.27 1.31 -1.52
CA MET A 170 -2.03 2.37 -2.19
C MET A 170 -1.16 3.61 -2.48
N THR A 171 -0.42 4.09 -1.49
CA THR A 171 0.57 5.17 -1.66
C THR A 171 1.59 4.80 -2.75
N SER A 172 2.07 3.56 -2.75
CA SER A 172 3.02 3.09 -3.77
C SER A 172 2.40 3.05 -5.17
N LEU A 173 1.14 2.63 -5.30
CA LEU A 173 0.41 2.65 -6.56
C LEU A 173 0.30 4.09 -7.10
N ILE A 174 -0.09 5.03 -6.24
CA ILE A 174 -0.30 6.44 -6.61
C ILE A 174 1.04 7.10 -7.00
N THR A 175 2.06 7.00 -6.15
CA THR A 175 3.29 7.78 -6.32
C THR A 175 4.26 7.12 -7.31
N ASN A 176 4.54 5.83 -7.15
CA ASN A 176 5.60 5.12 -7.88
C ASN A 176 5.13 4.45 -9.18
N HIS A 177 3.82 4.42 -9.45
CA HIS A 177 3.29 3.81 -10.68
C HIS A 177 2.39 4.77 -11.44
N LEU A 178 1.38 5.36 -10.79
CA LEU A 178 0.49 6.29 -11.48
C LEU A 178 1.20 7.60 -11.83
N PHE A 179 1.71 8.35 -10.84
CA PHE A 179 2.35 9.62 -11.14
C PHE A 179 3.68 9.42 -11.86
N GLU A 180 4.54 8.50 -11.43
CA GLU A 180 5.80 8.24 -12.12
C GLU A 180 5.62 7.89 -13.62
N GLU A 181 4.62 7.06 -13.99
CA GLU A 181 4.42 6.67 -15.39
C GLU A 181 3.61 7.71 -16.21
N PHE A 182 2.69 8.46 -15.58
CA PHE A 182 1.68 9.26 -16.31
C PHE A 182 1.72 10.76 -16.02
N ILE A 183 2.61 11.27 -15.17
CA ILE A 183 2.58 12.68 -14.71
C ILE A 183 2.42 13.70 -15.84
N ARG A 184 3.16 13.49 -16.94
CA ARG A 184 3.16 14.40 -18.09
C ARG A 184 1.83 14.40 -18.84
N GLU A 185 1.21 13.22 -19.00
CA GLU A 185 -0.13 13.09 -19.59
C GLU A 185 -1.21 13.63 -18.67
N ILE A 186 -1.04 13.45 -17.35
CA ILE A 186 -1.95 13.99 -16.34
C ILE A 186 -1.94 15.52 -16.40
N TYR A 187 -0.77 16.16 -16.47
CA TYR A 187 -0.67 17.61 -16.67
C TYR A 187 -1.33 18.06 -17.96
N HIS A 188 -1.10 17.35 -19.07
CA HIS A 188 -1.79 17.64 -20.32
C HIS A 188 -3.31 17.60 -20.15
N GLU A 189 -3.86 16.54 -19.55
CA GLU A 189 -5.31 16.44 -19.28
C GLU A 189 -5.83 17.55 -18.36
N PHE A 190 -5.04 17.99 -17.37
CA PHE A 190 -5.43 19.13 -16.55
C PHE A 190 -5.51 20.43 -17.35
N LEU A 191 -4.54 20.65 -18.25
CA LEU A 191 -4.46 21.85 -19.07
C LEU A 191 -5.51 21.89 -20.19
N THR A 192 -5.98 20.73 -20.68
CA THR A 192 -6.88 20.65 -21.84
C THR A 192 -8.31 20.23 -21.54
N ASN A 193 -8.53 19.36 -20.54
CA ASN A 193 -9.79 18.65 -20.32
C ASN A 193 -10.29 18.67 -18.86
N SER A 194 -9.71 19.49 -17.98
CA SER A 194 -10.15 19.57 -16.58
C SER A 194 -11.47 20.30 -16.40
N HIS A 195 -12.11 20.02 -15.26
CA HIS A 195 -13.34 20.65 -14.80
C HIS A 195 -13.02 21.55 -13.60
N PRO A 196 -13.35 22.85 -13.63
CA PRO A 196 -13.03 23.77 -12.53
C PRO A 196 -13.82 23.43 -11.26
N SER A 197 -13.32 23.85 -10.10
CA SER A 197 -13.95 23.62 -8.79
C SER A 197 -15.32 24.25 -8.60
N GLY A 198 -15.67 25.24 -9.45
CA GLY A 198 -16.93 25.97 -9.36
C GLY A 198 -16.93 27.09 -8.32
N ASP A 199 -15.83 27.27 -7.59
CA ASP A 199 -15.62 28.44 -6.73
C ASP A 199 -15.29 29.66 -7.60
N GLU A 200 -16.17 30.67 -7.55
CA GLU A 200 -16.00 31.92 -8.31
C GLU A 200 -14.78 32.73 -7.82
N TYR A 201 -14.35 32.53 -6.58
CA TYR A 201 -13.25 33.26 -5.96
C TYR A 201 -11.98 32.40 -5.76
N GLY A 202 -12.03 31.13 -6.19
CA GLY A 202 -10.92 30.20 -6.08
C GLY A 202 -9.88 30.35 -7.17
N TYR A 203 -8.70 29.76 -6.96
CA TYR A 203 -7.68 29.64 -7.99
C TYR A 203 -8.15 28.71 -9.10
N THR A 204 -7.85 29.09 -10.33
CA THR A 204 -8.20 28.33 -11.53
C THR A 204 -6.96 27.76 -12.21
N ILE A 205 -7.19 26.82 -13.13
CA ILE A 205 -6.13 26.31 -14.00
C ILE A 205 -5.53 27.42 -14.90
N GLU A 206 -6.29 28.47 -15.20
CA GLU A 206 -5.79 29.61 -15.99
C GLU A 206 -4.86 30.51 -15.18
N ASP A 207 -5.05 30.61 -13.86
CA ASP A 207 -4.12 31.32 -12.99
C ASP A 207 -2.77 30.62 -12.94
N MET A 208 -2.77 29.28 -12.89
CA MET A 208 -1.55 28.47 -12.91
C MET A 208 -0.74 28.58 -14.21
N LYS A 209 -1.36 29.01 -15.31
CA LYS A 209 -0.69 29.22 -16.60
C LYS A 209 0.05 30.56 -16.69
N GLN A 210 -0.13 31.47 -15.72
CA GLN A 210 0.47 32.79 -15.75
C GLN A 210 1.94 32.74 -15.30
N ASP A 211 2.80 33.53 -15.93
CA ASP A 211 4.24 33.59 -15.62
C ASP A 211 4.51 34.04 -14.17
N ASP A 212 3.60 34.80 -13.57
CA ASP A 212 3.69 35.34 -12.21
C ASP A 212 2.89 34.54 -11.17
N PHE A 213 2.44 33.33 -11.50
CA PHE A 213 1.79 32.44 -10.55
C PHE A 213 2.74 32.08 -9.39
N ASP A 214 2.28 32.27 -8.15
CA ASP A 214 3.07 32.01 -6.94
C ASP A 214 3.01 30.54 -6.54
N TRP A 215 3.83 29.72 -7.18
CA TRP A 215 3.92 28.28 -6.91
C TRP A 215 4.25 27.93 -5.45
N TRP A 216 4.95 28.82 -4.73
CA TRP A 216 5.34 28.58 -3.34
C TRP A 216 4.22 28.84 -2.35
N GLU A 217 3.47 29.93 -2.55
CA GLU A 217 2.32 30.26 -1.71
C GLU A 217 1.13 29.36 -1.98
N ILE A 218 0.89 29.02 -3.26
CA ILE A 218 -0.28 28.21 -3.63
C ILE A 218 -0.03 26.72 -3.42
N CYS A 219 1.20 26.27 -3.67
CA CYS A 219 1.68 24.91 -3.48
C CYS A 219 0.64 23.86 -3.96
N PRO A 220 0.38 23.80 -5.28
CA PRO A 220 -0.61 22.89 -5.83
C PRO A 220 -0.15 21.43 -5.75
N HIS A 221 -1.09 20.54 -5.45
CA HIS A 221 -0.91 19.10 -5.29
C HIS A 221 -1.91 18.31 -6.14
N LEU A 222 -1.46 17.21 -6.72
CA LEU A 222 -2.30 16.18 -7.28
C LEU A 222 -2.79 15.25 -6.18
N VAL A 223 -4.11 15.01 -6.16
CA VAL A 223 -4.79 14.17 -5.19
C VAL A 223 -5.69 13.19 -5.92
N VAL A 224 -5.44 11.89 -5.76
CA VAL A 224 -6.28 10.86 -6.36
C VAL A 224 -7.54 10.66 -5.53
N THR A 225 -8.73 10.81 -6.14
CA THR A 225 -10.01 10.63 -5.44
C THR A 225 -10.73 9.34 -5.79
N ARG A 226 -10.33 8.65 -6.86
CA ARG A 226 -10.86 7.33 -7.21
C ARG A 226 -9.89 6.55 -8.07
N ILE A 227 -9.77 5.25 -7.83
CA ILE A 227 -9.08 4.30 -8.73
C ILE A 227 -10.02 3.14 -9.01
N GLY A 228 -10.54 3.03 -10.23
CA GLY A 228 -11.54 2.02 -10.57
C GLY A 228 -12.75 2.08 -9.63
N GLU A 229 -12.97 1.00 -8.89
CA GLU A 229 -14.01 0.82 -7.85
C GLU A 229 -13.60 1.32 -6.45
N ILE A 230 -12.31 1.65 -6.21
CA ILE A 230 -11.85 2.20 -4.93
C ILE A 230 -12.16 3.70 -4.90
N ASP A 231 -13.01 4.10 -3.98
CA ASP A 231 -13.38 5.50 -3.72
C ASP A 231 -12.53 6.05 -2.56
N LEU A 232 -11.75 7.11 -2.81
CA LEU A 232 -10.90 7.76 -1.81
C LEU A 232 -11.51 9.06 -1.27
N ASN A 233 -12.70 9.46 -1.73
CA ASN A 233 -13.34 10.69 -1.27
C ASN A 233 -13.53 10.78 0.25
N PRO A 234 -13.84 9.70 1.00
CA PRO A 234 -13.93 9.76 2.45
C PRO A 234 -12.62 10.19 3.12
N ILE A 235 -11.47 9.76 2.58
CA ILE A 235 -10.14 10.12 3.11
C ILE A 235 -9.77 11.55 2.69
N VAL A 236 -9.99 11.89 1.42
CA VAL A 236 -9.58 13.18 0.85
C VAL A 236 -10.40 14.34 1.42
N ASN A 237 -11.69 14.13 1.68
CA ASN A 237 -12.59 15.15 2.22
C ASN A 237 -12.97 14.85 3.67
N PHE A 238 -12.03 14.28 4.44
CA PHE A 238 -12.29 13.82 5.80
C PHE A 238 -12.92 14.91 6.68
N ASP A 239 -14.00 14.54 7.34
CA ASP A 239 -14.71 15.32 8.35
C ASP A 239 -14.94 14.38 9.55
N GLU A 240 -14.27 14.66 10.67
CA GLU A 240 -14.34 13.83 11.88
C GLU A 240 -15.75 13.82 12.50
N ASP A 241 -16.53 14.88 12.27
CA ASP A 241 -17.91 14.99 12.75
C ASP A 241 -18.89 14.15 11.92
N ASP A 242 -18.48 13.68 10.72
CA ASP A 242 -19.25 12.77 9.88
C ASP A 242 -18.95 11.31 10.25
N GLU A 243 -19.81 10.72 11.08
CA GLU A 243 -19.67 9.35 11.57
C GLU A 243 -19.62 8.30 10.44
N ASP A 244 -20.35 8.51 9.34
CA ASP A 244 -20.33 7.60 8.19
C ASP A 244 -18.98 7.69 7.46
N MET A 245 -18.42 8.88 7.35
CA MET A 245 -17.10 9.12 6.77
C MET A 245 -15.99 8.53 7.64
N LEU A 246 -16.02 8.80 8.94
CA LEU A 246 -15.09 8.26 9.92
C LEU A 246 -15.07 6.72 9.85
N ASN A 247 -16.23 6.07 9.85
CA ASN A 247 -16.32 4.61 9.74
C ASN A 247 -15.74 4.08 8.41
N LYS A 248 -15.96 4.79 7.28
CA LYS A 248 -15.35 4.42 5.99
C LYS A 248 -13.83 4.54 6.03
N CYS A 249 -13.30 5.63 6.58
CA CYS A 249 -11.87 5.84 6.71
C CYS A 249 -11.21 4.78 7.59
N CYS A 250 -11.78 4.49 8.77
CA CYS A 250 -11.28 3.43 9.64
C CYS A 250 -11.27 2.07 8.94
N SER A 251 -12.33 1.75 8.19
CA SER A 251 -12.39 0.51 7.42
C SER A 251 -11.38 0.46 6.29
N MET A 252 -11.10 1.58 5.61
CA MET A 252 -10.12 1.64 4.53
C MET A 252 -8.69 1.53 5.06
N LEU A 253 -8.37 2.24 6.14
CA LEU A 253 -7.02 2.32 6.68
C LEU A 253 -6.70 1.23 7.72
N ASP A 254 -7.60 0.27 7.93
CA ASP A 254 -7.49 -0.81 8.93
C ASP A 254 -7.23 -0.27 10.35
N ILE A 255 -7.92 0.84 10.69
CA ILE A 255 -7.84 1.47 12.02
C ILE A 255 -8.76 0.70 12.95
N ASN A 256 -8.21 0.24 14.09
CA ASN A 256 -8.98 -0.51 15.06
C ASN A 256 -9.98 0.40 15.79
N GLU A 257 -11.05 -0.19 16.34
CA GLU A 257 -12.06 0.55 17.10
C GLU A 257 -11.46 1.31 18.30
N ASP A 258 -10.44 0.75 18.94
CA ASP A 258 -9.72 1.38 20.05
C ASP A 258 -8.86 2.60 19.61
N ASP A 259 -8.50 2.68 18.33
CA ASP A 259 -7.65 3.73 17.74
C ASP A 259 -8.49 4.77 16.96
N LYS A 260 -9.83 4.66 16.99
CA LYS A 260 -10.73 5.50 16.21
C LYS A 260 -10.66 6.98 16.60
N ASP A 261 -10.38 7.26 17.87
CA ASP A 261 -10.18 8.63 18.38
C ASP A 261 -8.93 9.29 17.76
N ASP A 262 -7.97 8.51 17.26
CA ASP A 262 -6.75 8.98 16.60
C ASP A 262 -6.87 8.93 15.05
N CYS A 263 -8.06 8.69 14.50
CA CYS A 263 -8.25 8.50 13.05
C CYS A 263 -7.77 9.70 12.21
N GLU A 264 -7.89 10.92 12.74
CA GLU A 264 -7.40 12.13 12.09
C GLU A 264 -5.88 12.05 11.82
N ASP A 265 -5.10 11.57 12.79
CA ASP A 265 -3.64 11.43 12.66
C ASP A 265 -3.28 10.41 11.57
N TYR A 266 -3.97 9.26 11.52
CA TYR A 266 -3.74 8.26 10.46
C TYR A 266 -4.08 8.79 9.06
N ILE A 267 -5.15 9.56 8.94
CA ILE A 267 -5.54 10.19 7.67
C ILE A 267 -4.54 11.27 7.29
N SER A 268 -4.12 12.10 8.24
CA SER A 268 -3.12 13.14 8.04
C SER A 268 -1.80 12.54 7.54
N ASP A 269 -1.30 11.50 8.19
CA ASP A 269 -0.10 10.76 7.78
C ASP A 269 -0.25 10.20 6.36
N TYR A 270 -1.39 9.57 6.06
CA TYR A 270 -1.67 9.08 4.70
C TYR A 270 -1.69 10.22 3.67
N MET A 271 -2.32 11.34 3.98
CA MET A 271 -2.44 12.49 3.07
C MET A 271 -1.11 13.23 2.88
N VAL A 272 -0.19 13.17 3.85
CA VAL A 272 1.19 13.64 3.66
C VAL A 272 1.91 12.77 2.62
N ASP A 273 1.70 11.45 2.66
CA ASP A 273 2.37 10.50 1.76
C ASP A 273 1.71 10.38 0.37
N ALA A 274 0.40 10.58 0.28
CA ALA A 274 -0.39 10.32 -0.93
C ALA A 274 -0.65 11.57 -1.80
N ARG A 275 -0.38 12.77 -1.29
CA ARG A 275 -0.43 14.02 -2.08
C ARG A 275 0.87 14.21 -2.84
N PHE A 276 0.76 14.47 -4.14
CA PHE A 276 1.94 14.66 -5.00
C PHE A 276 2.04 16.11 -5.42
N SER A 277 3.07 16.82 -4.95
CA SER A 277 3.31 18.22 -5.32
C SER A 277 3.46 18.35 -6.83
N VAL A 278 2.86 19.39 -7.41
CA VAL A 278 3.04 19.67 -8.83
C VAL A 278 4.47 20.18 -9.05
N ASP A 279 5.15 19.56 -10.02
CA ASP A 279 6.45 20.00 -10.51
C ASP A 279 6.24 21.18 -11.45
N ASP A 280 6.65 22.38 -11.02
CA ASP A 280 6.37 23.62 -11.73
C ASP A 280 7.14 23.73 -13.05
N ASP A 281 8.38 23.22 -13.09
CA ASP A 281 9.20 23.18 -14.30
C ASP A 281 8.54 22.26 -15.35
N LEU A 282 8.18 21.02 -14.96
CA LEU A 282 7.51 20.09 -15.86
C LEU A 282 6.13 20.59 -16.29
N PHE A 283 5.38 21.22 -15.39
CA PHE A 283 4.06 21.77 -15.73
C PHE A 283 4.18 22.89 -16.78
N LYS A 284 5.18 23.78 -16.65
CA LYS A 284 5.49 24.82 -17.65
C LYS A 284 5.93 24.21 -18.98
N GLU A 285 6.78 23.17 -18.96
CA GLU A 285 7.16 22.45 -20.19
C GLU A 285 5.92 21.92 -20.94
N VAL A 286 4.95 21.34 -20.23
CA VAL A 286 3.72 20.84 -20.87
C VAL A 286 2.85 21.97 -21.41
N ILE A 287 2.83 23.15 -20.77
CA ILE A 287 2.14 24.34 -21.33
C ILE A 287 2.75 24.73 -22.68
N GLU A 288 4.08 24.69 -22.82
CA GLU A 288 4.76 25.04 -24.07
C GLU A 288 4.48 24.07 -25.24
N GLU A 289 3.97 22.87 -24.93
CA GLU A 289 3.65 21.83 -25.92
C GLU A 289 2.23 21.93 -26.50
N LEU A 290 1.37 22.76 -25.91
CA LEU A 290 -0.04 22.97 -26.30
C LEU A 290 -0.20 24.10 -27.33
#